data_AF-A0A7Y9ZBG6-F1
#
_entry.id   AF-A0A7Y9ZBG6-F1
#
_cell.length_a   1.000
_cell.length_b   1.000
_cell.length_c   1.000
_cell.angle_alpha   90.00
_cell.angle_beta   90.00
_cell.angle_gamma   90.00
#
_symmetry.space_group_name_H-M   'P 1'
#
loop_
_entity.id
_entity.type
_entity.pdbx_description
1 polymer ?
#
loop_
_entity_poly.entity_id
_entity_poly.type
_entity_poly.pdbx_seq_one_letter_code
_entity_poly.pdbx_strand_id
1 'polypeptide(L)'
;MLNESRPGAPGPLDPSLSDNDLAQLARSDEAKVRAGAAAHPNTPLTLILKLARDEANSVRAGVARNPRRDIPEEVFRELASDKAPDVVFALIANDAVPDSVIARVMRGKHKDAIGPAKARLAKKGGGMTGLLGALRS
;
A
#
# COMPACT_ATOMS: atom_id res chain seq x y z
N MET A 1 -21.54 -24.24 3.70
CA MET A 1 -21.00 -23.09 2.95
C MET A 1 -19.50 -23.09 3.15
N LEU A 2 -18.75 -23.38 2.09
CA LEU A 2 -17.30 -23.60 2.15
C LEU A 2 -16.58 -22.24 2.28
N ASN A 3 -15.86 -22.07 3.39
CA ASN A 3 -14.98 -20.94 3.64
C ASN A 3 -13.66 -21.20 2.91
N GLU A 4 -13.48 -20.62 1.72
CA GLU A 4 -12.23 -20.72 0.97
C GLU A 4 -11.17 -19.77 1.54
N SER A 5 -10.63 -20.11 2.71
CA SER A 5 -9.35 -19.58 3.16
C SER A 5 -8.25 -20.19 2.30
N ARG A 6 -7.72 -19.42 1.35
CA ARG A 6 -6.54 -19.79 0.56
C ARG A 6 -5.37 -20.17 1.48
N PRO A 7 -4.64 -21.26 1.21
CA PRO A 7 -3.47 -21.64 1.98
C PRO A 7 -2.27 -20.78 1.56
N GLY A 8 -1.65 -20.06 2.50
CA GLY A 8 -0.32 -19.47 2.31
C GLY A 8 -0.10 -18.04 2.76
N ALA A 9 -1.14 -17.28 3.13
CA ALA A 9 -0.97 -16.00 3.80
C ALA A 9 -1.13 -16.20 5.31
N PRO A 10 -0.13 -15.87 6.16
CA PRO A 10 -0.42 -15.74 7.59
C PRO A 10 -1.58 -14.74 7.72
N GLY A 11 -2.56 -15.09 8.56
CA GLY A 11 -3.70 -14.22 8.82
C GLY A 11 -3.24 -12.82 9.26
N PRO A 12 -4.11 -11.81 9.15
CA PRO A 12 -3.77 -10.47 9.62
C PRO A 12 -3.29 -10.54 11.08
N LEU A 13 -2.20 -9.84 11.38
CA LEU A 13 -1.69 -9.72 12.74
C LEU A 13 -2.79 -9.12 13.65
N ASP A 14 -2.74 -9.46 14.93
CA ASP A 14 -3.70 -9.00 15.92
C ASP A 14 -3.73 -7.44 15.96
N PRO A 15 -4.89 -6.80 15.73
CA PRO A 15 -5.02 -5.34 15.78
C PRO A 15 -4.60 -4.71 17.12
N SER A 16 -4.62 -5.49 18.21
CA SER A 16 -4.30 -5.05 19.57
C SER A 16 -2.81 -5.08 19.92
N LEU A 17 -1.94 -5.49 18.98
CA LEU A 17 -0.48 -5.46 19.20
C LEU A 17 -0.01 -4.07 19.59
N SER A 18 0.80 -4.03 20.66
CA SER A 18 1.39 -2.80 21.14
C SER A 18 2.51 -2.31 20.21
N ASP A 19 2.91 -1.04 20.37
CA ASP A 19 4.07 -0.48 19.68
C ASP A 19 5.33 -1.32 19.93
N ASN A 20 5.51 -1.88 21.14
CA ASN A 20 6.66 -2.71 21.46
C ASN A 20 6.60 -4.05 20.72
N ASP A 21 5.44 -4.69 20.65
CA ASP A 21 5.27 -5.95 19.92
C ASP A 21 5.56 -5.75 18.43
N LEU A 22 5.00 -4.69 17.83
CA LEU A 22 5.27 -4.33 16.44
C LEU A 22 6.75 -4.00 16.21
N ALA A 23 7.42 -3.40 17.19
CA ALA A 23 8.85 -3.14 17.14
C ALA A 23 9.69 -4.43 17.20
N GLN A 24 9.26 -5.45 17.93
CA GLN A 24 9.91 -6.76 17.95
C GLN A 24 9.71 -7.48 16.61
N LEU A 25 8.47 -7.49 16.08
CA LEU A 25 8.17 -8.11 14.78
C LEU A 25 8.92 -7.42 13.62
N ALA A 26 9.03 -6.10 13.66
CA ALA A 26 9.79 -5.31 12.67
C ALA A 26 11.30 -5.60 12.67
N ARG A 27 11.83 -6.26 13.71
CA ARG A 27 13.24 -6.66 13.82
C ARG A 27 13.46 -8.16 13.59
N SER A 28 12.43 -8.92 13.28
CA SER A 28 12.56 -10.35 13.00
C SER A 28 13.51 -10.60 11.82
N ASP A 29 14.32 -11.65 11.91
CA ASP A 29 15.16 -12.09 10.79
C ASP A 29 14.31 -12.55 9.58
N GLU A 30 13.07 -12.97 9.84
CA GLU A 30 12.14 -13.39 8.81
C GLU A 30 11.46 -12.20 8.12
N ALA A 31 11.78 -12.00 6.85
CA ALA A 31 11.16 -10.94 6.04
C ALA A 31 9.62 -11.02 6.00
N LYS A 32 9.03 -12.22 6.12
CA LYS A 32 7.57 -12.38 6.19
C LYS A 32 6.98 -11.76 7.46
N VAL A 33 7.64 -11.94 8.60
CA VAL A 33 7.21 -11.36 9.88
C VAL A 33 7.36 -9.84 9.83
N ARG A 34 8.49 -9.34 9.33
CA ARG A 34 8.70 -7.90 9.13
C ARG A 34 7.67 -7.28 8.18
N ALA A 35 7.28 -7.99 7.13
CA ALA A 35 6.26 -7.54 6.19
C ALA A 35 4.86 -7.46 6.82
N GLY A 36 4.54 -8.41 7.71
CA GLY A 36 3.33 -8.37 8.53
C GLY A 36 3.30 -7.13 9.41
N ALA A 37 4.41 -6.85 10.12
CA ALA A 37 4.55 -5.63 10.90
C ALA A 37 4.39 -4.39 10.00
N ALA A 38 5.10 -4.30 8.87
CA ALA A 38 5.01 -3.17 7.95
C ALA A 38 3.58 -2.87 7.44
N ALA A 39 2.75 -3.90 7.23
CA ALA A 39 1.38 -3.75 6.76
C ALA A 39 0.37 -3.43 7.87
N HIS A 40 0.77 -3.52 9.14
CA HIS A 40 -0.14 -3.37 10.26
C HIS A 40 -0.57 -1.90 10.45
N PRO A 41 -1.88 -1.60 10.64
CA PRO A 41 -2.40 -0.23 10.73
C PRO A 41 -1.82 0.57 11.91
N ASN A 42 -1.47 -0.10 13.01
CA ASN A 42 -0.94 0.56 14.20
C ASN A 42 0.59 0.65 14.23
N THR A 43 1.27 0.29 13.14
CA THR A 43 2.73 0.36 13.08
C THR A 43 3.22 1.78 13.30
N PRO A 44 4.08 2.00 14.32
CA PRO A 44 4.67 3.30 14.57
C PRO A 44 5.33 3.88 13.31
N LEU A 45 5.11 5.17 13.06
CA LEU A 45 5.62 5.83 11.85
C LEU A 45 7.14 5.72 11.73
N THR A 46 7.86 5.79 12.86
CA THR A 46 9.32 5.61 12.90
C THR A 46 9.77 4.24 12.40
N LEU A 47 8.96 3.19 12.59
CA LEU A 47 9.22 1.86 12.04
C LEU A 47 8.85 1.81 10.56
N ILE A 48 7.74 2.41 10.15
CA ILE A 48 7.36 2.50 8.73
C ILE A 48 8.48 3.14 7.89
N LEU A 49 9.07 4.23 8.37
CA LEU A 49 10.18 4.91 7.69
C LEU A 49 11.41 3.99 7.52
N LYS A 50 11.68 3.12 8.50
CA LYS A 50 12.77 2.13 8.42
C LYS A 50 12.41 1.00 7.46
N LEU A 51 11.21 0.43 7.60
CA LEU A 51 10.73 -0.71 6.81
C LEU A 51 10.51 -0.35 5.33
N ALA A 52 10.27 0.91 5.00
CA ALA A 52 10.20 1.40 3.62
C ALA A 52 11.53 1.21 2.87
N ARG A 53 12.64 1.06 3.60
CA ARG A 53 14.00 0.84 3.09
C ARG A 53 14.55 -0.55 3.39
N ASP A 54 13.69 -1.45 3.87
CA ASP A 54 14.09 -2.84 4.15
C ASP A 54 14.67 -3.49 2.88
N GLU A 55 15.62 -4.39 3.05
CA GLU A 55 16.26 -5.12 1.94
C GLU A 55 15.24 -5.99 1.17
N ALA A 56 14.26 -6.55 1.88
CA ALA A 56 13.26 -7.43 1.31
C ALA A 56 12.13 -6.65 0.66
N ASN A 57 11.86 -6.95 -0.62
CA ASN A 57 10.77 -6.34 -1.37
C ASN A 57 9.38 -6.63 -0.75
N SER A 58 9.20 -7.80 -0.11
CA SER A 58 7.97 -8.16 0.59
C SER A 58 7.67 -7.22 1.76
N VAL A 59 8.70 -6.76 2.47
CA VAL A 59 8.57 -5.81 3.58
C VAL A 59 8.21 -4.43 3.08
N ARG A 60 8.90 -3.96 2.04
CA ARG A 60 8.57 -2.69 1.36
C ARG A 60 7.16 -2.71 0.76
N ALA A 61 6.73 -3.85 0.21
CA ALA A 61 5.36 -4.05 -0.24
C ALA A 61 4.35 -4.04 0.92
N GLY A 62 4.75 -4.51 2.11
CA GLY A 62 3.98 -4.36 3.34
C GLY A 62 3.72 -2.89 3.67
N VAL A 63 4.75 -2.04 3.62
CA VAL A 63 4.59 -0.58 3.79
C VAL A 63 3.66 0.01 2.73
N ALA A 64 3.84 -0.39 1.46
CA ALA A 64 2.98 0.07 0.37
C ALA A 64 1.50 -0.33 0.54
N ARG A 65 1.21 -1.44 1.21
CA ARG A 65 -0.16 -1.90 1.54
C ARG A 65 -0.71 -1.31 2.83
N ASN A 66 0.10 -0.60 3.60
CA ASN A 66 -0.32 -0.12 4.92
C ASN A 66 -1.50 0.85 4.78
N PRO A 67 -2.62 0.65 5.50
CA PRO A 67 -3.84 1.45 5.34
C PRO A 67 -3.76 2.84 6.01
N ARG A 68 -2.66 3.16 6.69
CA ARG A 68 -2.45 4.45 7.35
C ARG A 68 -2.46 5.61 6.37
N ARG A 69 -3.17 6.69 6.73
CA ARG A 69 -3.27 7.92 5.93
C ARG A 69 -2.27 9.00 6.32
N ASP A 70 -1.56 8.82 7.42
CA ASP A 70 -0.58 9.76 7.97
C ASP A 70 0.87 9.43 7.58
N ILE A 71 1.08 8.44 6.69
CA ILE A 71 2.40 8.15 6.12
C ILE A 71 2.79 9.31 5.18
N PRO A 72 3.97 9.94 5.36
CA PRO A 72 4.42 11.02 4.50
C PRO A 72 4.46 10.62 3.01
N GLU A 73 4.02 11.51 2.13
CA GLU A 73 3.95 11.25 0.69
C GLU A 73 5.34 10.89 0.10
N GLU A 74 6.42 11.49 0.61
CA GLU A 74 7.80 11.18 0.24
C GLU A 74 8.14 9.68 0.34
N VAL A 75 7.60 8.98 1.33
CA VAL A 75 7.79 7.53 1.49
C VAL A 75 7.16 6.80 0.30
N PHE A 76 5.92 7.15 -0.05
CA PHE A 76 5.24 6.55 -1.20
C PHE A 76 5.90 6.94 -2.52
N ARG A 77 6.48 8.14 -2.64
CA ARG A 77 7.26 8.55 -3.83
C ARG A 77 8.55 7.73 -3.99
N GLU A 78 9.22 7.41 -2.89
CA GLU A 78 10.38 6.52 -2.86
C GLU A 78 9.96 5.12 -3.36
N LEU A 79 8.89 4.56 -2.77
CA LEU A 79 8.35 3.24 -3.15
C LEU A 79 7.78 3.20 -4.58
N ALA A 80 7.28 4.31 -5.12
CA ALA A 80 6.80 4.37 -6.52
C ALA A 80 7.94 4.19 -7.54
N SER A 81 9.18 4.38 -7.10
CA SER A 81 10.40 4.21 -7.89
C SER A 81 11.14 2.90 -7.56
N ASP A 82 10.56 2.04 -6.72
CA ASP A 82 11.17 0.79 -6.25
C ASP A 82 11.64 -0.07 -7.42
N LYS A 83 12.63 -0.93 -7.20
CA LYS A 83 13.09 -1.90 -8.21
C LYS A 83 12.12 -3.07 -8.39
N ALA A 84 11.35 -3.42 -7.36
CA ALA A 84 10.44 -4.55 -7.39
C ALA A 84 9.03 -4.12 -7.87
N PRO A 85 8.50 -4.71 -8.96
CA PRO A 85 7.15 -4.41 -9.43
C PRO A 85 6.07 -4.65 -8.37
N ASP A 86 6.22 -5.68 -7.54
CA ASP A 86 5.25 -6.02 -6.47
C ASP A 86 4.98 -4.87 -5.50
N VAL A 87 6.02 -4.08 -5.18
CA VAL A 87 5.92 -2.90 -4.31
C VAL A 87 5.08 -1.81 -4.99
N VAL A 88 5.28 -1.62 -6.29
CA VAL A 88 4.57 -0.61 -7.08
C VAL A 88 3.12 -1.01 -7.31
N PHE A 89 2.83 -2.29 -7.58
CA PHE A 89 1.46 -2.78 -7.65
C PHE A 89 0.74 -2.67 -6.30
N ALA A 90 1.44 -2.96 -5.19
CA ALA A 90 0.91 -2.75 -3.85
C ALA A 90 0.54 -1.29 -3.58
N LEU A 91 1.38 -0.32 -3.99
CA LEU A 91 1.06 1.11 -3.90
C LEU A 91 -0.18 1.46 -4.71
N ILE A 92 -0.25 1.00 -5.97
CA ILE A 92 -1.40 1.27 -6.83
C ILE A 92 -2.68 0.74 -6.19
N ALA A 93 -2.66 -0.44 -5.61
CA ALA A 93 -3.86 -1.04 -5.00
C ALA A 93 -4.30 -0.34 -3.70
N ASN A 94 -3.46 0.48 -3.07
CA ASN A 94 -3.75 1.06 -1.76
C ASN A 94 -4.50 2.40 -1.86
N ASP A 95 -5.70 2.46 -1.27
CA ASP A 95 -6.56 3.65 -1.19
C ASP A 95 -5.98 4.81 -0.37
N ALA A 96 -5.08 4.53 0.56
CA ALA A 96 -4.42 5.55 1.38
C ALA A 96 -3.31 6.30 0.60
N VAL A 97 -2.80 5.72 -0.49
CA VAL A 97 -1.75 6.35 -1.30
C VAL A 97 -2.35 7.49 -2.13
N PRO A 98 -1.77 8.71 -2.07
CA PRO A 98 -2.26 9.84 -2.85
C PRO A 98 -2.18 9.63 -4.37
N ASP A 99 -3.18 10.13 -5.09
CA ASP A 99 -3.26 10.02 -6.56
C ASP A 99 -2.08 10.71 -7.25
N SER A 100 -1.49 11.74 -6.63
CA SER A 100 -0.25 12.40 -7.09
C SER A 100 0.92 11.42 -7.22
N VAL A 101 1.01 10.47 -6.29
CA VAL A 101 2.03 9.41 -6.30
C VAL A 101 1.71 8.38 -7.40
N ILE A 102 0.44 7.99 -7.54
CA ILE A 102 0.03 7.03 -8.59
C ILE A 102 0.30 7.60 -9.99
N ALA A 103 0.05 8.90 -10.20
CA ALA A 103 0.40 9.60 -11.44
C ALA A 103 1.92 9.62 -11.72
N ARG A 104 2.76 9.52 -10.68
CA ARG A 104 4.21 9.39 -10.85
C ARG A 104 4.60 8.02 -11.42
N VAL A 105 3.92 6.95 -11.02
CA VAL A 105 4.19 5.59 -11.52
C VAL A 105 4.09 5.53 -13.03
N MET A 106 3.13 6.26 -13.62
CA MET A 106 2.94 6.33 -15.08
C MET A 106 4.15 6.88 -15.84
N ARG A 107 4.98 7.70 -15.20
CA ARG A 107 6.20 8.28 -15.74
C ARG A 107 7.45 7.46 -15.39
N GLY A 108 7.29 6.39 -14.62
CA GLY A 108 8.36 5.54 -14.14
C GLY A 108 8.82 4.47 -15.15
N LYS A 109 9.67 3.58 -14.64
CA LYS A 109 10.25 2.46 -15.39
C LYS A 109 9.32 1.26 -15.54
N HIS A 110 8.36 1.07 -14.61
CA HIS A 110 7.43 -0.06 -14.60
C HIS A 110 6.28 0.16 -15.59
N LYS A 111 6.49 -0.25 -16.84
CA LYS A 111 5.51 -0.05 -17.93
C LYS A 111 4.25 -0.88 -17.75
N ASP A 112 4.40 -2.05 -17.15
CA ASP A 112 3.33 -2.96 -16.71
C ASP A 112 2.41 -2.32 -15.65
N ALA A 113 2.96 -1.43 -14.80
CA ALA A 113 2.19 -0.72 -13.79
C ALA A 113 1.34 0.44 -14.34
N ILE A 114 1.55 0.87 -15.59
CA ILE A 114 0.83 2.02 -16.20
C ILE A 114 -0.67 1.71 -16.35
N GLY A 115 -1.03 0.51 -16.81
CA GLY A 115 -2.42 0.11 -17.01
C GLY A 115 -3.22 0.17 -15.69
N PRO A 116 -2.76 -0.53 -14.64
CA PRO A 116 -3.40 -0.47 -13.32
C PRO A 116 -3.41 0.94 -12.71
N ALA A 117 -2.34 1.73 -12.86
CA ALA A 117 -2.30 3.11 -12.38
C ALA A 117 -3.36 3.99 -13.06
N LYS A 118 -3.54 3.86 -14.39
CA LYS A 118 -4.60 4.57 -15.12
C LYS A 118 -5.99 4.14 -14.66
N ALA A 119 -6.21 2.83 -14.51
CA ALA A 119 -7.50 2.28 -14.08
C ALA A 119 -7.89 2.79 -12.68
N ARG A 120 -6.93 2.82 -11.75
CA ARG A 120 -7.07 3.38 -10.40
C ARG A 120 -7.55 4.84 -10.44
N LEU A 121 -6.87 5.68 -11.21
CA LEU A 121 -7.19 7.11 -11.30
C LEU A 121 -8.55 7.36 -11.97
N ALA A 122 -8.89 6.58 -12.99
CA ALA A 122 -10.17 6.69 -13.69
C ALA A 122 -11.37 6.34 -12.79
N LYS A 123 -11.26 5.30 -11.95
CA LYS A 123 -12.34 4.86 -11.04
C LYS A 123 -12.77 5.97 -10.05
N LYS A 124 -11.85 6.85 -9.66
CA LYS A 124 -12.11 7.91 -8.66
C LYS A 124 -12.69 9.19 -9.28
N GLY A 125 -12.47 9.43 -10.57
CA GLY A 125 -13.00 10.59 -11.31
C GLY A 125 -14.46 10.46 -11.76
N GLY A 126 -15.03 9.25 -11.77
CA GLY A 126 -16.41 8.99 -12.24
C GLY A 126 -17.54 9.34 -11.25
N GLY A 127 -17.21 9.85 -10.05
CA GLY A 127 -18.20 10.14 -9.00
C GLY A 127 -18.85 11.53 -9.05
N MET A 128 -18.46 12.40 -10.00
CA MET A 128 -18.91 13.82 -10.06
C MET A 128 -19.72 14.17 -11.31
N THR A 129 -20.21 13.20 -12.09
CA THR A 129 -21.02 13.43 -13.31
C THR A 129 -22.52 13.18 -13.13
N GLY A 130 -23.01 12.97 -11.91
CA GLY A 130 -24.40 12.58 -11.63
C GLY A 130 -25.41 13.70 -11.31
N LEU A 131 -25.07 14.99 -11.34
CA LEU A 131 -25.95 16.06 -10.83
C LEU A 131 -26.16 17.28 -11.74
N LEU A 132 -26.15 17.12 -13.07
CA LEU A 132 -26.49 18.20 -14.02
C LEU A 132 -27.44 17.71 -15.11
N GLY A 133 -28.60 17.21 -14.69
CA GLY A 133 -29.63 16.70 -15.60
C GLY A 133 -31.06 16.88 -15.06
N ALA A 134 -31.36 18.00 -14.40
CA ALA A 134 -32.72 18.32 -13.98
C ALA A 134 -32.98 19.82 -14.14
N LEU A 135 -33.02 20.29 -15.39
CA LEU A 135 -33.70 21.53 -15.79
C LEU A 135 -33.81 21.53 -17.32
N ARG A 136 -34.85 20.87 -17.83
CA ARG A 136 -35.45 21.23 -19.12
C ARG A 136 -36.96 21.30 -18.91
N SER A 137 -37.42 22.56 -18.97
CA SER A 137 -38.72 23.07 -19.47
C SER A 137 -39.99 22.34 -19.07
#